data_AF-A0A976HD84-F1
#
_entry.id   AF-A0A976HD84-F1
#
_cell.length_a   1.000
_cell.length_b   1.000
_cell.length_c   1.000
_cell.angle_alpha   90.00
_cell.angle_beta   90.00
_cell.angle_gamma   90.00
#
_symmetry.space_group_name_H-M   'P 1'
#
loop_
_entity.id
_entity.type
_entity.pdbx_description
1 polymer ?
#
loop_
_entity_poly.entity_id
_entity_poly.type
_entity_poly.pdbx_seq_one_letter_code
_entity_poly.pdbx_strand_id
1 'polypeptide(L)'
;MVKKCVCNARKNVYLLKKLETMTVTEAFGDVASIIAQMAPEKIAALKAPKVMSEQVEQLVYRKKQGIISTEETAELERFLGLDLFIGLAKARAHQLMAK
;
A
#
# COMPACT_ATOMS: atom_id res chain seq x y z
N MET A 1 32.43 -49.52 24.71
CA MET A 1 31.18 -48.75 24.49
C MET A 1 31.52 -47.26 24.43
N VAL A 2 31.07 -46.59 23.38
CA VAL A 2 31.61 -45.32 22.86
C VAL A 2 31.13 -44.11 23.66
N LYS A 3 32.06 -43.19 23.93
CA LYS A 3 31.90 -41.88 24.60
C LYS A 3 30.83 -41.04 23.89
N LYS A 4 29.80 -40.58 24.60
CA LYS A 4 28.89 -39.52 24.10
C LYS A 4 29.58 -38.17 24.29
N CYS A 5 30.08 -37.61 23.18
CA CYS A 5 30.38 -36.19 23.07
C CYS A 5 29.09 -35.39 23.27
N VAL A 6 29.02 -34.58 24.33
CA VAL A 6 28.02 -33.51 24.44
C VAL A 6 28.58 -32.29 23.70
N CYS A 7 28.35 -32.25 22.37
CA CYS A 7 28.66 -31.10 21.55
C CYS A 7 27.58 -30.03 21.72
N ASN A 8 27.90 -29.03 22.53
CA ASN A 8 27.58 -27.60 22.38
C ASN A 8 26.58 -27.23 21.26
N ALA A 9 25.31 -27.04 21.63
CA ALA A 9 24.29 -26.44 20.79
C ALA A 9 24.09 -24.95 21.12
N ARG A 10 25.16 -24.14 21.06
CA ARG A 10 25.04 -22.69 20.83
C ARG A 10 24.90 -22.41 19.33
N LYS A 11 23.78 -22.80 18.76
CA LYS A 11 23.30 -22.34 17.45
C LYS A 11 21.78 -22.27 17.65
N ASN A 12 21.09 -21.15 17.60
CA ASN A 12 21.16 -20.11 16.58
C ASN A 12 20.18 -18.99 16.98
N VAL A 13 20.61 -18.04 17.81
CA VAL A 13 19.79 -16.86 18.18
C VAL A 13 19.69 -15.85 17.01
N TYR A 14 20.41 -16.10 15.91
CA TYR A 14 20.54 -15.18 14.77
C TYR A 14 19.54 -15.45 13.63
N LEU A 15 18.62 -16.42 13.78
CA LEU A 15 17.60 -16.72 12.77
C LEU A 15 16.23 -16.05 13.01
N LEU A 16 16.09 -15.22 14.04
CA LEU A 16 14.83 -14.56 14.42
C LEU A 16 14.85 -13.04 14.31
N LYS A 17 15.75 -12.47 13.50
CA LYS A 17 15.58 -11.10 13.01
C LYS A 17 15.09 -11.15 11.57
N LYS A 18 13.89 -11.72 11.41
CA LYS A 18 13.07 -11.46 10.23
C LYS A 18 13.00 -9.94 10.13
N LEU A 19 13.60 -9.36 9.10
CA LEU A 19 13.43 -7.94 8.82
C LEU A 19 11.91 -7.75 8.67
N GLU A 20 11.27 -7.08 9.64
CA GLU A 20 9.89 -6.65 9.54
C GLU A 20 9.82 -5.54 8.48
N THR A 21 9.94 -5.92 7.21
CA THR A 21 9.74 -5.00 6.10
C THR A 21 8.24 -4.93 5.84
N MET A 22 7.63 -3.85 6.30
CA MET A 22 6.26 -3.50 5.97
C MET A 22 6.19 -3.10 4.49
N THR A 23 5.24 -3.66 3.75
CA THR A 23 4.95 -3.24 2.38
C THR A 23 4.19 -1.91 2.36
N VAL A 24 4.33 -1.15 1.28
CA VAL A 24 3.59 0.12 1.11
C VAL A 24 2.09 -0.09 1.18
N THR A 25 1.59 -1.22 0.66
CA THR A 25 0.17 -1.57 0.71
C THR A 25 -0.33 -1.79 2.14
N GLU A 26 0.45 -2.44 2.99
CA GLU A 26 0.12 -2.60 4.42
C GLU A 26 0.09 -1.22 5.10
N ALA A 27 1.08 -0.38 4.85
CA ALA A 27 1.13 0.98 5.42
C ALA A 27 -0.08 1.82 4.99
N PHE A 28 -0.46 1.75 3.71
CA PHE A 28 -1.66 2.39 3.20
C PHE A 28 -2.92 1.84 3.86
N GLY A 29 -2.99 0.52 4.06
CA GLY A 29 -4.12 -0.15 4.72
C GLY A 29 -4.33 0.32 6.16
N ASP A 30 -3.25 0.46 6.93
CA ASP A 30 -3.31 0.93 8.32
C ASP A 30 -3.78 2.38 8.40
N VAL A 31 -3.18 3.27 7.60
CA VAL A 31 -3.58 4.68 7.55
C VAL A 31 -5.01 4.85 7.04
N ALA A 32 -5.39 4.10 6.00
CA ALA A 32 -6.75 4.10 5.46
C ALA A 32 -7.78 3.67 6.52
N SER A 33 -7.43 2.70 7.37
CA SER A 33 -8.30 2.23 8.45
C SER A 33 -8.51 3.28 9.53
N ILE A 34 -7.47 4.05 9.87
CA ILE A 34 -7.58 5.16 10.83
C ILE A 34 -8.49 6.26 10.25
N ILE A 35 -8.26 6.67 9.01
CA ILE A 35 -9.03 7.75 8.37
C ILE A 35 -10.50 7.35 8.20
N ALA A 36 -10.78 6.10 7.80
CA ALA A 36 -12.14 5.61 7.65
C ALA A 36 -12.93 5.64 8.97
N GLN A 37 -12.27 5.44 10.11
CA GLN A 37 -12.91 5.53 11.43
C GLN A 37 -13.28 6.97 11.82
N MET A 38 -12.57 7.99 11.30
CA MET A 38 -12.82 9.38 11.68
C MET A 38 -14.12 9.95 11.09
N ALA A 39 -14.48 9.55 9.86
CA ALA A 39 -15.68 10.05 9.17
C ALA A 39 -16.10 9.11 8.02
N PRO A 40 -16.63 7.91 8.30
CA PRO A 40 -16.86 6.89 7.30
C PRO A 40 -17.78 7.35 6.16
N GLU A 41 -18.83 8.12 6.43
CA GLU A 41 -19.75 8.63 5.40
C GLU A 41 -19.05 9.60 4.44
N LYS A 42 -18.21 10.49 4.98
CA LYS A 42 -17.45 11.46 4.17
C LYS A 42 -16.41 10.76 3.31
N ILE A 43 -15.73 9.76 3.88
CA ILE A 43 -14.71 8.98 3.17
C ILE A 43 -15.36 8.15 2.04
N ALA A 44 -16.47 7.48 2.30
CA ALA A 44 -17.23 6.74 1.29
C ALA A 44 -17.68 7.65 0.14
N ALA A 45 -18.07 8.89 0.44
CA ALA A 45 -18.52 9.88 -0.53
C ALA A 45 -17.40 10.64 -1.28
N LEU A 46 -16.12 10.40 -0.97
CA LEU A 46 -15.00 11.07 -1.63
C LEU A 46 -15.06 10.87 -3.15
N LYS A 47 -14.88 11.94 -3.91
CA LYS A 47 -14.78 11.90 -5.37
C LYS A 47 -13.49 12.56 -5.81
N ALA A 48 -12.84 11.92 -6.78
CA ALA A 48 -11.73 12.51 -7.50
C ALA A 48 -12.19 13.82 -8.17
N PRO A 49 -11.43 14.93 -8.03
CA PRO A 49 -11.71 16.13 -8.80
C PRO A 49 -11.50 15.84 -10.29
N LYS A 50 -12.36 16.41 -11.14
CA LYS A 50 -12.38 16.13 -12.60
C LYS A 50 -11.02 16.35 -13.26
N VAL A 51 -10.33 17.43 -12.86
CA VAL A 51 -8.99 17.79 -13.37
C VAL A 51 -7.97 16.67 -13.12
N MET A 52 -8.02 16.02 -11.96
CA MET A 52 -7.12 14.91 -11.64
C MET A 52 -7.40 13.70 -12.53
N SER A 53 -8.68 13.35 -12.73
CA SER A 53 -9.05 12.24 -13.61
C SER A 53 -8.60 12.49 -15.06
N GLU A 54 -8.76 13.71 -15.57
CA GLU A 54 -8.30 14.11 -16.91
C GLU A 54 -6.77 14.02 -17.03
N GLN A 55 -6.02 14.45 -16.01
CA GLN A 55 -4.57 14.35 -15.98
C GLN A 55 -4.09 12.89 -15.99
N VAL A 56 -4.69 12.02 -15.19
CA VAL A 56 -4.35 10.58 -15.17
C VAL A 56 -4.63 9.95 -16.53
N GLU A 57 -5.76 10.27 -17.15
CA GLU A 57 -6.11 9.76 -18.48
C GLU A 57 -5.08 10.19 -19.54
N GLN A 58 -4.66 11.46 -19.51
CA GLN A 58 -3.59 11.96 -20.38
C GLN A 58 -2.28 11.21 -20.15
N LEU A 59 -1.84 11.03 -18.90
CA LEU A 59 -0.61 10.31 -18.58
C LEU A 59 -0.67 8.84 -19.01
N VAL A 60 -1.81 8.17 -18.81
CA VAL A 60 -2.03 6.80 -19.30
C VAL A 60 -1.97 6.74 -20.82
N TYR A 61 -2.57 7.71 -21.51
CA TYR A 61 -2.51 7.81 -22.96
C TYR A 61 -1.06 7.96 -23.44
N ARG A 62 -0.30 8.90 -22.86
CA ARG A 62 1.14 9.11 -23.16
C ARG A 62 1.96 7.84 -22.96
N LYS A 63 1.70 7.12 -21.85
CA LYS A 63 2.37 5.84 -21.54
C LYS A 63 2.08 4.77 -22.59
N LYS A 64 0.82 4.66 -23.03
CA LYS A 64 0.41 3.72 -24.10
C LYS A 64 1.06 4.05 -25.44
N GLN A 65 1.26 5.34 -25.72
CA GLN A 65 1.92 5.81 -26.94
C GLN A 65 3.46 5.75 -26.87
N GLY A 66 4.04 5.37 -25.72
CA GLY A 66 5.50 5.31 -25.53
C GLY A 66 6.21 6.67 -25.52
N ILE A 67 5.46 7.78 -25.39
CA ILE A 67 5.96 9.17 -25.41
C ILE A 67 5.96 9.82 -24.03
N ILE A 68 5.87 9.01 -22.97
CA ILE A 68 5.87 9.47 -21.59
C ILE A 68 7.29 9.71 -21.11
N SER A 69 7.52 10.83 -20.43
CA SER A 69 8.81 11.09 -19.79
C SER A 69 8.99 10.30 -18.49
N THR A 70 10.20 10.31 -17.95
CA THR A 70 10.51 9.73 -16.64
C THR A 70 9.75 10.43 -15.52
N GLU A 71 9.63 11.75 -15.58
CA GLU A 71 8.95 12.58 -14.58
C GLU A 71 7.45 12.30 -14.59
N GLU A 72 6.87 12.18 -15.78
CA GLU A 72 5.46 11.88 -15.99
C GLU A 72 5.10 10.44 -15.60
N THR A 73 6.03 9.51 -15.79
CA THR A 73 5.87 8.13 -15.30
C THR A 73 5.82 8.12 -13.78
N ALA A 74 6.72 8.84 -13.12
CA ALA A 74 6.72 8.98 -11.66
C ALA A 74 5.44 9.69 -11.16
N GLU A 75 4.93 10.68 -11.90
CA GLU A 75 3.66 11.34 -11.57
C GLU A 75 2.48 10.38 -11.70
N LEU A 76 2.43 9.58 -12.76
CA LEU A 76 1.41 8.55 -12.93
C LEU A 76 1.45 7.52 -11.80
N GLU A 77 2.63 7.09 -11.38
CA GLU A 77 2.79 6.18 -10.24
C GLU A 77 2.28 6.78 -8.92
N ARG A 78 2.51 8.08 -8.69
CA ARG A 78 1.95 8.80 -7.54
C ARG A 78 0.42 8.83 -7.57
N PHE A 79 -0.18 9.12 -8.73
CA PHE A 79 -1.64 9.10 -8.88
C PHE A 79 -2.23 7.70 -8.63
N LEU A 80 -1.59 6.65 -9.14
CA LEU A 80 -2.04 5.27 -8.92
C LEU A 80 -1.92 4.86 -7.45
N GLY A 81 -0.86 5.30 -6.76
CA GLY A 81 -0.71 5.11 -5.32
C GLY A 81 -1.83 5.79 -4.52
N LEU A 82 -2.18 7.03 -4.89
CA LEU A 82 -3.29 7.76 -4.28
C LEU A 82 -4.63 7.07 -4.53
N ASP A 83 -4.88 6.57 -5.74
CA ASP A 83 -6.10 5.84 -6.07
C ASP A 83 -6.26 4.55 -5.23
N LEU A 84 -5.18 3.76 -5.13
CA LEU A 84 -5.15 2.59 -4.25
C LEU A 84 -5.48 2.96 -2.80
N PHE A 85 -4.86 4.01 -2.27
CA PHE A 85 -5.10 4.48 -0.91
C PHE A 85 -6.56 4.88 -0.68
N ILE A 86 -7.13 5.68 -1.59
CA ILE A 86 -8.54 6.09 -1.53
C ILE A 86 -9.46 4.87 -1.60
N GLY A 87 -9.16 3.91 -2.47
CA GLY A 87 -9.90 2.66 -2.60
C GLY A 87 -9.94 1.87 -1.29
N LEU A 88 -8.78 1.71 -0.64
CA LEU A 88 -8.68 1.06 0.67
C LEU A 88 -9.51 1.80 1.74
N ALA A 89 -9.40 3.13 1.80
CA ALA A 89 -10.13 3.94 2.78
C ALA A 89 -11.65 3.83 2.59
N LYS A 90 -12.13 3.87 1.34
CA LYS A 90 -13.54 3.66 1.00
C LYS A 90 -14.03 2.27 1.37
N ALA A 91 -13.25 1.24 1.05
CA ALA A 91 -13.61 -0.14 1.39
C ALA A 91 -13.77 -0.31 2.91
N ARG A 92 -12.87 0.27 3.71
CA ARG A 92 -12.97 0.29 5.18
C ARG A 92 -14.18 1.07 5.67
N ALA A 93 -14.46 2.23 5.09
CA ALA A 93 -15.63 3.04 5.44
C ALA A 93 -16.94 2.27 5.18
N HIS A 94 -17.07 1.61 4.03
CA HIS A 94 -18.24 0.78 3.73
C HIS A 94 -18.39 -0.39 4.71
N GLN A 95 -17.30 -1.03 5.12
CA GLN A 95 -17.32 -2.08 6.14
C GLN A 95 -17.83 -1.57 7.50
N LEU A 96 -17.46 -0.34 7.88
CA LEU A 96 -17.93 0.27 9.12
C LEU A 96 -19.40 0.67 9.07
N MET A 97 -19.90 1.13 7.92
CA MET A 97 -21.30 1.55 7.74
C MET A 97 -22.28 0.38 7.56
N ALA A 98 -21.79 -0.79 7.15
CA ALA A 98 -22.61 -2.00 7.00
C ALA A 98 -22.82 -2.78 8.31
N LYS A 99 -22.21 -2.31 9.41
CA LYS A 99 -22.34 -2.83 10.77
C LYS A 99 -23.45 -2.10 11.52
#